data_AF-A0AAD5Y5A1-F1
#
_entry.id   AF-A0AAD5Y5A1-F1
#
_cell.length_a   1.000
_cell.length_b   1.000
_cell.length_c   1.000
_cell.angle_alpha   90.00
_cell.angle_beta   90.00
_cell.angle_gamma   90.00
#
_symmetry.space_group_name_H-M   'P 1'
#
loop_
_entity.id
_entity.type
_entity.pdbx_description
1 polymer ?
#
loop_
_entity_poly.entity_id
_entity_poly.type
_entity_poly.pdbx_seq_one_letter_code
_entity_poly.pdbx_strand_id
1 'polypeptide(L)'
;MLALLPIELLYNIISYLPDIQSLRNTTGTSKRLRSLYDEYAIKKYVNGKYGVPLSLYYAYEKERYILNEKLILLLVEGGSLVPRFLAQHCQKSNTKIDNIIVEYAKRIYNQQEFNGDDVASFEYLSNDFDLNFNDILGLMQEYSFIPLPELTPTAVIRLLKIIQKDIKVFDWLLNVQGLYIPSVNDGLIRMMVTNPPNKEAAQQQFELLKHLLSLGFRISDDVILCQLRNYTSPELFEMLDALVPYSKLKDCAMQVLNRMFGPTGSFIPDIASSLISHFEISLDEIRPIILYTKSSRQSGQHLPYQTRSFEQERVVEIWYWVVTHYSNGALLIDVILDDFMMWLSQSQALLKFRTFKIEIGESLMKSILEYRFDSFKPRHLEQLSKIANIAEWSRLCLNTLSQLQEAFSSGYYKNDLDLLWLWSLNLRYSLNNWVNSPNSQNIAFLNKTKQTLTICNKQISEFSIERLDIPKLDLVRYRTNEGTVRYAEHHTHLELKKTLTDESIYKKNKFNWFKKSFVVQDNKIQSFFKSVSIRLFRKT
;
A
#
# COMPACT_ATOMS: atom_id res chain seq x y z
N MET A 1 9.17 -47.86 -7.93
CA MET A 1 8.04 -47.44 -8.79
C MET A 1 8.52 -47.00 -10.18
N LEU A 2 9.32 -45.94 -10.33
CA LEU A 2 9.78 -45.46 -11.66
C LEU A 2 10.58 -46.50 -12.48
N ALA A 3 11.42 -47.33 -11.84
CA ALA A 3 12.21 -48.34 -12.53
C ALA A 3 11.38 -49.44 -13.25
N LEU A 4 10.07 -49.52 -12.98
CA LEU A 4 9.17 -50.49 -13.60
C LEU A 4 8.46 -49.94 -14.85
N LEU A 5 8.55 -48.62 -15.11
CA LEU A 5 7.89 -48.00 -16.26
C LEU A 5 8.69 -48.25 -17.57
N PRO A 6 8.00 -48.37 -18.72
CA PRO A 6 8.61 -48.29 -20.04
C PRO A 6 9.48 -47.03 -20.19
N ILE A 7 10.56 -47.12 -20.96
CA ILE A 7 11.55 -46.04 -21.05
C ILE A 7 10.98 -44.80 -21.73
N GLU A 8 10.04 -45.00 -22.65
CA GLU A 8 9.29 -43.95 -23.35
C GLU A 8 8.43 -43.15 -22.38
N LEU A 9 7.74 -43.83 -21.45
CA LEU A 9 6.96 -43.18 -20.40
C LEU A 9 7.86 -42.44 -19.41
N LEU A 10 9.04 -43.00 -19.11
CA LEU A 10 10.02 -42.32 -18.27
C LEU A 10 10.53 -41.04 -18.93
N TYR A 11 10.86 -41.06 -20.22
CA TYR A 11 11.27 -39.84 -20.94
C TYR A 11 10.18 -38.78 -20.96
N ASN A 12 8.90 -39.17 -21.09
CA ASN A 12 7.78 -38.23 -20.97
C ASN A 12 7.70 -37.63 -19.56
N ILE A 13 7.82 -38.43 -18.51
CA ILE A 13 7.82 -37.93 -17.12
C ILE A 13 8.97 -36.94 -16.90
N ILE A 14 10.15 -37.25 -17.44
CA ILE A 14 11.35 -36.41 -17.32
C ILE A 14 11.13 -35.02 -17.94
N SER A 15 10.37 -34.93 -19.03
CA SER A 15 10.06 -33.63 -19.66
C SER A 15 9.27 -32.65 -18.79
N TYR A 16 8.67 -33.12 -17.69
CA TYR A 16 7.96 -32.29 -16.72
C TYR A 16 8.77 -31.97 -15.47
N LEU A 17 10.03 -32.40 -15.40
CA LEU A 17 10.86 -32.10 -14.23
C LEU A 17 11.23 -30.61 -14.22
N PRO A 18 11.18 -29.96 -13.05
CA PRO A 18 11.60 -28.57 -12.93
C PRO A 18 13.12 -28.41 -13.11
N ASP A 19 13.88 -29.42 -12.68
CA ASP A 19 15.33 -29.45 -12.67
C ASP A 19 15.87 -30.84 -13.01
N ILE A 20 16.79 -30.90 -13.99
CA ILE A 20 17.44 -32.13 -14.45
C ILE A 20 18.64 -32.53 -13.57
N GLN A 21 19.19 -31.64 -12.74
CA GLN A 21 20.25 -32.00 -11.79
C GLN A 21 19.74 -32.97 -10.71
N SER A 22 18.48 -32.81 -10.32
CA SER A 22 17.78 -33.73 -9.43
C SER A 22 17.77 -35.17 -9.94
N LEU A 23 17.70 -35.37 -11.27
CA LEU A 23 17.89 -36.68 -11.91
C LEU A 23 19.34 -37.15 -11.76
N ARG A 24 20.32 -36.31 -12.11
CA ARG A 24 21.76 -36.66 -12.02
C ARG A 24 22.11 -37.20 -10.63
N ASN A 25 21.61 -36.55 -9.58
CA ASN A 25 21.87 -36.95 -8.18
C ASN A 25 21.17 -38.26 -7.80
N THR A 26 19.97 -38.52 -8.31
CA THR A 26 19.22 -39.78 -8.05
C THR A 26 19.76 -40.97 -8.87
N THR A 27 20.40 -40.72 -10.03
CA THR A 27 20.95 -41.79 -10.89
C THR A 27 22.09 -42.62 -10.27
N GLY A 28 22.68 -42.18 -9.15
CA GLY A 28 23.67 -42.96 -8.41
C GLY A 28 23.15 -44.33 -7.94
N THR A 29 21.84 -44.45 -7.74
CA THR A 29 21.19 -45.60 -7.06
C THR A 29 20.75 -46.75 -7.97
N SER A 30 20.63 -46.57 -9.29
CA SER A 30 20.20 -47.63 -10.23
C SER A 30 20.73 -47.45 -11.65
N LYS A 31 21.26 -48.52 -12.27
CA LYS A 31 21.73 -48.52 -13.68
C LYS A 31 20.65 -48.06 -14.67
N ARG A 32 19.38 -48.40 -14.42
CA ARG A 32 18.23 -48.00 -15.26
C ARG A 32 17.82 -46.54 -15.07
N LEU A 33 18.13 -45.95 -13.92
CA LEU A 33 17.96 -44.50 -13.72
C LEU A 33 19.12 -43.73 -14.35
N ARG A 34 20.33 -44.29 -14.46
CA ARG A 34 21.43 -43.66 -15.21
C ARG A 34 21.14 -43.51 -16.69
N SER A 35 20.43 -44.45 -17.31
CA SER A 35 20.00 -44.30 -18.72
C SER A 35 18.98 -43.17 -18.91
N LEU A 36 18.39 -42.63 -17.83
CA LEU A 36 17.52 -41.45 -17.90
C LEU A 36 18.30 -40.13 -18.01
N TYR A 37 19.63 -40.18 -17.93
CA TYR A 37 20.53 -39.07 -18.21
C TYR A 37 21.25 -39.26 -19.56
N ASP A 38 20.70 -40.10 -20.46
CA ASP A 38 21.19 -40.18 -21.83
C ASP A 38 20.76 -38.96 -22.67
N GLU A 39 21.39 -38.76 -23.82
CA GLU A 39 21.11 -37.59 -24.64
C GLU A 39 19.68 -37.57 -25.21
N TYR A 40 19.01 -38.71 -25.32
CA TYR A 40 17.61 -38.77 -25.80
C TYR A 40 16.61 -38.31 -24.75
N ALA A 41 16.80 -38.74 -23.50
CA ALA A 41 16.04 -38.27 -22.35
C ALA A 41 16.25 -36.77 -22.14
N ILE A 42 17.50 -36.32 -22.20
CA ILE A 42 17.85 -34.91 -22.06
C ILE A 42 17.24 -34.09 -23.21
N LYS A 43 17.30 -34.58 -24.46
CA LYS A 43 16.59 -33.93 -25.58
C LYS A 43 15.11 -33.76 -25.28
N LYS A 44 14.43 -34.82 -24.81
CA LYS A 44 13.00 -34.74 -24.46
C LYS A 44 12.74 -33.77 -23.32
N TYR A 45 13.62 -33.70 -22.33
CA TYR A 45 13.58 -32.70 -21.26
C TYR A 45 13.65 -31.28 -21.81
N VAL A 46 14.71 -30.96 -22.56
CA VAL A 46 14.93 -29.62 -23.10
C VAL A 46 13.78 -29.21 -24.03
N ASN A 47 13.36 -30.11 -24.92
CA ASN A 47 12.24 -29.85 -25.84
C ASN A 47 10.91 -29.63 -25.12
N GLY A 48 10.63 -30.40 -24.06
CA GLY A 48 9.41 -30.23 -23.28
C GLY A 48 9.42 -28.94 -22.46
N LYS A 49 10.58 -28.56 -21.90
CA LYS A 49 10.75 -27.38 -21.06
C LYS A 49 10.76 -26.07 -21.85
N TYR A 50 11.40 -26.05 -23.02
CA TYR A 50 11.67 -24.82 -23.78
C TYR A 50 10.99 -24.76 -25.16
N GLY A 51 10.31 -25.83 -25.57
CA GLY A 51 9.81 -25.99 -26.94
C GLY A 51 10.91 -26.45 -27.89
N VAL A 52 10.52 -27.13 -28.98
CA VAL A 52 11.48 -27.68 -29.95
C VAL A 52 12.34 -26.59 -30.61
N PRO A 53 11.79 -25.52 -31.19
CA PRO A 53 12.58 -24.58 -32.00
C PRO A 53 13.68 -23.86 -31.21
N LEU A 54 13.42 -23.47 -29.96
CA LEU A 54 14.37 -22.73 -29.11
C LEU A 54 15.15 -23.61 -28.13
N SER A 55 14.98 -24.94 -28.20
CA SER A 55 15.58 -25.89 -27.25
C SER A 55 17.11 -25.76 -27.16
N LEU A 56 17.82 -25.66 -28.29
CA LEU A 56 19.27 -25.48 -28.30
C LEU A 56 19.72 -24.16 -27.67
N TYR A 57 19.05 -23.05 -28.00
CA TYR A 57 19.37 -21.73 -27.45
C TYR A 57 19.21 -21.73 -25.92
N TYR A 58 18.06 -22.18 -25.40
CA TYR A 58 17.84 -22.19 -23.96
C TYR A 58 18.69 -23.23 -23.22
N ALA A 59 18.99 -24.37 -23.84
CA ALA A 59 19.95 -25.32 -23.27
C ALA A 59 21.35 -24.71 -23.18
N TYR A 60 21.77 -23.93 -24.18
CA TYR A 60 23.04 -23.23 -24.17
C TYR A 60 23.11 -22.19 -23.05
N GLU A 61 22.07 -21.38 -22.92
CA GLU A 61 22.08 -20.26 -21.99
C GLU A 61 21.84 -20.69 -20.53
N LYS A 62 20.89 -21.61 -20.30
CA LYS A 62 20.42 -21.95 -18.94
C LYS A 62 20.99 -23.28 -18.43
N GLU A 63 21.40 -24.17 -19.31
CA GLU A 63 21.75 -25.56 -18.95
C GLU A 63 23.06 -26.03 -19.61
N ARG A 64 24.02 -25.13 -19.89
CA ARG A 64 25.23 -25.40 -20.69
C ARG A 64 25.98 -26.69 -20.29
N TYR A 65 25.93 -27.07 -19.02
CA TYR A 65 26.58 -28.26 -18.47
C TYR A 65 26.01 -29.60 -18.98
N ILE A 66 24.78 -29.64 -19.51
CA ILE A 66 24.20 -30.86 -20.11
C ILE A 66 24.53 -30.98 -21.60
N LEU A 67 24.98 -29.89 -22.23
CA LEU A 67 25.29 -29.88 -23.64
C LEU A 67 26.56 -30.68 -23.93
N ASN A 68 26.45 -31.55 -24.91
CA ASN A 68 27.56 -32.25 -25.52
C ASN A 68 27.30 -32.35 -27.03
N GLU A 69 28.30 -32.77 -27.78
CA GLU A 69 28.24 -32.88 -29.24
C GLU A 69 27.02 -33.70 -29.72
N LYS A 70 26.80 -34.86 -29.12
CA LYS A 70 25.69 -35.76 -29.48
C LYS A 70 24.32 -35.15 -29.16
N LEU A 71 24.18 -34.45 -28.03
CA LEU A 71 22.93 -33.78 -27.68
C LEU A 71 22.62 -32.62 -28.65
N ILE A 72 23.62 -31.83 -29.03
CA ILE A 72 23.44 -30.74 -30.00
C ILE A 72 22.94 -31.31 -31.34
N LEU A 73 23.60 -32.36 -31.84
CA LEU A 73 23.17 -33.08 -33.04
C LEU A 73 21.70 -33.53 -32.93
N LEU A 74 21.37 -34.20 -31.82
CA LEU A 74 20.03 -34.70 -31.57
C LEU A 74 18.98 -33.59 -31.47
N LEU A 75 19.31 -32.43 -30.92
CA LEU A 75 18.41 -31.27 -30.84
C LEU A 75 18.17 -30.68 -32.23
N VAL A 76 19.24 -30.46 -33.02
CA VAL A 76 19.16 -29.92 -34.39
C VAL A 76 18.39 -30.87 -35.31
N GLU A 77 18.71 -32.17 -35.31
CA GLU A 77 17.95 -33.20 -36.03
C GLU A 77 16.50 -33.31 -35.55
N GLY A 78 16.25 -32.92 -34.29
CA GLY A 78 14.93 -32.83 -33.71
C GLY A 78 14.12 -31.62 -34.14
N GLY A 79 14.67 -30.72 -34.96
CA GLY A 79 14.03 -29.49 -35.40
C GLY A 79 14.35 -28.26 -34.53
N SER A 80 15.33 -28.34 -33.62
CA SER A 80 15.82 -27.14 -32.96
C SER A 80 16.49 -26.22 -33.98
N LEU A 81 16.18 -24.93 -33.88
CA LEU A 81 16.84 -23.92 -34.66
C LEU A 81 18.27 -23.71 -34.15
N VAL A 82 19.13 -23.24 -35.04
CA VAL A 82 20.47 -22.74 -34.73
C VAL A 82 20.52 -21.28 -35.16
N PRO A 83 19.99 -20.34 -34.34
CA PRO A 83 19.92 -18.94 -34.73
C PRO A 83 21.30 -18.35 -35.02
N ARG A 84 21.41 -17.48 -36.02
CA ARG A 84 22.70 -16.88 -36.39
C ARG A 84 23.34 -16.09 -35.24
N PHE A 85 22.54 -15.36 -34.47
CA PHE A 85 23.03 -14.60 -33.30
C PHE A 85 23.69 -15.50 -32.24
N LEU A 86 23.20 -16.74 -32.05
CA LEU A 86 23.79 -17.69 -31.12
C LEU A 86 25.18 -18.13 -31.62
N ALA A 87 25.33 -18.35 -32.92
CA ALA A 87 26.62 -18.68 -33.53
C ALA A 87 27.60 -17.50 -33.45
N GLN A 88 27.15 -16.26 -33.70
CA GLN A 88 27.95 -15.04 -33.50
C GLN A 88 28.46 -14.92 -32.06
N HIS A 89 27.61 -15.27 -31.07
CA HIS A 89 28.00 -15.31 -29.66
C HIS A 89 29.02 -16.43 -29.37
N CYS A 90 28.78 -17.64 -29.89
CA CYS A 90 29.65 -18.81 -29.73
C CYS A 90 31.06 -18.57 -30.33
N GLN A 91 31.16 -17.89 -31.47
CA GLN A 91 32.44 -17.57 -32.11
C GLN A 91 33.38 -16.77 -31.19
N LYS A 92 32.84 -16.00 -30.24
CA LYS A 92 33.62 -15.21 -29.30
C LYS A 92 34.18 -16.03 -28.12
N SER A 93 33.55 -17.17 -27.76
CA SER A 93 33.87 -17.95 -26.54
C SER A 93 34.72 -19.21 -26.77
N ASN A 94 34.82 -19.69 -28.01
CA ASN A 94 35.82 -20.64 -28.50
C ASN A 94 35.96 -21.99 -27.74
N THR A 95 34.88 -22.49 -27.11
CA THR A 95 34.84 -23.84 -26.52
C THR A 95 34.50 -24.92 -27.55
N LYS A 96 34.72 -26.21 -27.22
CA LYS A 96 34.36 -27.33 -28.11
C LYS A 96 32.87 -27.29 -28.52
N ILE A 97 31.98 -26.98 -27.58
CA ILE A 97 30.53 -26.88 -27.83
C ILE A 97 30.23 -25.70 -28.76
N ASP A 98 30.88 -24.56 -28.54
CA ASP A 98 30.70 -23.36 -29.34
C ASP A 98 31.11 -23.61 -30.80
N ASN A 99 32.24 -24.29 -31.02
CA ASN A 99 32.72 -24.63 -32.36
C ASN A 99 31.73 -25.51 -33.12
N ILE A 100 31.08 -26.47 -32.45
CA ILE A 100 30.07 -27.33 -33.07
C ILE A 100 28.85 -26.49 -33.51
N ILE A 101 28.38 -25.59 -32.64
CA ILE A 101 27.24 -24.71 -32.97
C ILE A 101 27.58 -23.81 -34.16
N VAL A 102 28.78 -23.22 -34.17
CA VAL A 102 29.27 -22.36 -35.27
C VAL A 102 29.40 -23.15 -36.59
N GLU A 103 29.92 -24.38 -36.55
CA GLU A 103 30.02 -25.22 -37.74
C GLU A 103 28.65 -25.57 -38.31
N TYR A 104 27.66 -25.88 -37.46
CA TYR A 104 26.29 -26.12 -37.89
C TYR A 104 25.66 -24.87 -38.51
N ALA A 105 25.83 -23.71 -37.86
CA ALA A 105 25.32 -22.45 -38.39
C ALA A 105 25.96 -22.11 -39.76
N LYS A 106 27.27 -22.34 -39.94
CA LYS A 106 27.96 -22.14 -41.23
C LYS A 106 27.35 -22.98 -42.37
N ARG A 107 26.85 -24.18 -42.08
CA ARG A 107 26.17 -25.04 -43.05
C ARG A 107 24.79 -24.52 -43.42
N ILE A 108 24.06 -23.94 -42.46
CA ILE A 108 22.71 -23.39 -42.66
C ILE A 108 22.78 -22.07 -43.44
N TYR A 109 23.71 -21.18 -43.06
CA TYR A 109 23.80 -19.82 -43.59
C TYR A 109 24.89 -19.63 -44.65
N ASN A 110 25.27 -20.69 -45.37
CA ASN A 110 26.22 -20.65 -46.50
C ASN A 110 27.53 -19.89 -46.23
N GLN A 111 28.15 -20.11 -45.07
CA GLN A 111 29.40 -19.46 -44.65
C GLN A 111 29.36 -17.91 -44.59
N GLN A 112 28.19 -17.29 -44.47
CA GLN A 112 28.10 -15.84 -44.20
C GLN A 112 29.00 -15.43 -43.02
N GLU A 113 29.50 -14.19 -43.05
CA GLU A 113 30.34 -13.68 -41.98
C GLU A 113 29.54 -13.55 -40.67
N PHE A 114 29.90 -14.37 -39.69
CA PHE A 114 29.43 -14.30 -38.30
C PHE A 114 30.14 -13.18 -37.50
N ASN A 115 30.81 -12.25 -38.18
CA ASN A 115 31.53 -11.12 -37.58
C ASN A 115 30.59 -9.99 -37.12
N GLY A 116 29.31 -10.02 -37.55
CA GLY A 116 28.28 -9.07 -37.15
C GLY A 116 27.68 -9.33 -35.76
N ASP A 117 26.75 -8.46 -35.38
CA ASP A 117 25.97 -8.58 -34.14
C ASP A 117 24.49 -8.36 -34.45
N ASP A 118 23.76 -9.46 -34.62
CA ASP A 118 22.35 -9.44 -35.00
C ASP A 118 21.47 -8.76 -33.94
N VAL A 119 21.86 -8.84 -32.66
CA VAL A 119 21.14 -8.17 -31.57
C VAL A 119 21.30 -6.66 -31.72
N ALA A 120 22.53 -6.18 -31.95
CA ALA A 120 22.78 -4.77 -32.18
C ALA A 120 22.12 -4.27 -33.48
N SER A 121 22.15 -5.06 -34.55
CA SER A 121 21.46 -4.73 -35.81
C SER A 121 19.95 -4.64 -35.61
N PHE A 122 19.33 -5.56 -34.88
CA PHE A 122 17.90 -5.51 -34.57
C PHE A 122 17.55 -4.26 -33.75
N GLU A 123 18.32 -3.92 -32.72
CA GLU A 123 18.09 -2.70 -31.94
C GLU A 123 18.22 -1.43 -32.80
N TYR A 124 19.24 -1.37 -33.65
CA TYR A 124 19.44 -0.24 -34.55
C TYR A 124 18.28 -0.10 -35.54
N LEU A 125 17.95 -1.17 -36.27
CA LEU A 125 16.88 -1.15 -37.27
C LEU A 125 15.52 -0.83 -36.65
N SER A 126 15.27 -1.36 -35.46
CA SER A 126 13.99 -1.18 -34.79
C SER A 126 13.76 0.25 -34.28
N ASN A 127 14.80 1.07 -34.11
CA ASN A 127 14.65 2.49 -33.75
C ASN A 127 13.78 3.24 -34.76
N ASP A 128 14.04 3.03 -36.05
CA ASP A 128 13.23 3.53 -37.16
C ASP A 128 12.35 2.40 -37.73
N PHE A 129 11.50 1.84 -36.86
CA PHE A 129 10.75 0.60 -37.11
C PHE A 129 9.99 0.58 -38.45
N ASP A 130 9.28 1.66 -38.80
CA ASP A 130 8.46 1.70 -40.02
C ASP A 130 9.29 1.73 -41.30
N LEU A 131 10.47 2.37 -41.27
CA LEU A 131 11.36 2.44 -42.43
C LEU A 131 12.08 1.12 -42.66
N ASN A 132 12.46 0.44 -41.58
CA ASN A 132 13.31 -0.75 -41.63
C ASN A 132 12.52 -2.06 -41.43
N PHE A 133 11.18 -2.04 -41.50
CA PHE A 133 10.37 -3.22 -41.17
C PHE A 133 10.73 -4.45 -42.01
N ASN A 134 11.00 -4.26 -43.31
CA ASN A 134 11.41 -5.37 -44.19
C ASN A 134 12.78 -5.95 -43.82
N ASP A 135 13.73 -5.11 -43.38
CA ASP A 135 15.05 -5.58 -42.94
C ASP A 135 14.95 -6.33 -41.61
N ILE A 136 14.05 -5.89 -40.71
CA ILE A 136 13.72 -6.60 -39.47
C ILE A 136 13.11 -7.97 -39.81
N LEU A 137 12.19 -8.03 -40.78
CA LEU A 137 11.63 -9.30 -41.26
C LEU A 137 12.70 -10.19 -41.89
N GLY A 138 13.64 -9.62 -42.64
CA GLY A 138 14.81 -10.34 -43.17
C GLY A 138 15.64 -10.96 -42.04
N LEU A 139 15.95 -10.18 -40.99
CA LEU A 139 16.66 -10.71 -39.81
C LEU A 139 15.92 -11.89 -39.17
N MET A 140 14.60 -11.79 -39.04
CA MET A 140 13.79 -12.83 -38.43
C MET A 140 13.69 -14.06 -39.32
N GLN A 141 13.33 -13.90 -40.60
CA GLN A 141 13.01 -15.00 -41.51
C GLN A 141 14.27 -15.68 -42.07
N GLU A 142 15.28 -14.91 -42.49
CA GLU A 142 16.50 -15.45 -43.09
C GLU A 142 17.48 -15.95 -42.03
N TYR A 143 17.61 -15.23 -40.91
CA TYR A 143 18.62 -15.53 -39.88
C TYR A 143 18.04 -16.11 -38.59
N SER A 144 16.73 -16.40 -38.58
CA SER A 144 16.01 -16.96 -37.42
C SER A 144 16.19 -16.12 -36.16
N PHE A 145 16.30 -14.80 -36.31
CA PHE A 145 16.39 -13.89 -35.17
C PHE A 145 15.05 -13.83 -34.44
N ILE A 146 15.07 -14.01 -33.12
CA ILE A 146 13.88 -13.97 -32.26
C ILE A 146 14.15 -12.95 -31.15
N PRO A 147 13.38 -11.86 -31.06
CA PRO A 147 13.59 -10.85 -30.03
C PRO A 147 13.14 -11.39 -28.67
N LEU A 148 14.09 -11.80 -27.85
CA LEU A 148 13.86 -12.31 -26.50
C LEU A 148 14.28 -11.28 -25.44
N PRO A 149 13.56 -11.15 -24.32
CA PRO A 149 13.93 -10.23 -23.23
C PRO A 149 15.33 -10.49 -22.67
N GLU A 150 15.81 -11.74 -22.72
CA GLU A 150 17.17 -12.10 -22.31
C GLU A 150 18.26 -11.59 -23.28
N LEU A 151 17.91 -11.32 -24.54
CA LEU A 151 18.84 -10.83 -25.56
C LEU A 151 18.83 -9.31 -25.66
N THR A 152 17.65 -8.70 -25.58
CA THR A 152 17.49 -7.25 -25.63
C THR A 152 16.48 -6.75 -24.59
N PRO A 153 16.81 -5.68 -23.86
CA PRO A 153 15.89 -5.07 -22.90
C PRO A 153 14.64 -4.48 -23.56
N THR A 154 14.65 -4.21 -24.87
CA THR A 154 13.50 -3.64 -25.58
C THR A 154 12.63 -4.67 -26.30
N ALA A 155 12.95 -5.97 -26.19
CA ALA A 155 12.29 -7.07 -26.92
C ALA A 155 10.76 -6.99 -26.89
N VAL A 156 10.17 -6.83 -25.69
CA VAL A 156 8.71 -6.78 -25.50
C VAL A 156 8.09 -5.60 -26.25
N ILE A 157 8.71 -4.42 -26.19
CA ILE A 157 8.25 -3.22 -26.88
C ILE A 157 8.33 -3.43 -28.41
N ARG A 158 9.41 -4.03 -28.91
CA ARG A 158 9.57 -4.29 -30.35
C ARG A 158 8.61 -5.37 -30.85
N LEU A 159 8.39 -6.42 -30.07
CA LEU A 159 7.39 -7.45 -30.35
C LEU A 159 5.99 -6.84 -30.46
N LEU A 160 5.63 -5.92 -29.58
CA LEU A 160 4.36 -5.21 -29.68
C LEU A 160 4.26 -4.43 -31.00
N LYS A 161 5.31 -3.69 -31.39
CA LYS A 161 5.35 -2.98 -32.67
C LYS A 161 5.17 -3.94 -33.86
N ILE A 162 5.79 -5.12 -33.82
CA ILE A 162 5.63 -6.17 -34.84
C ILE A 162 4.18 -6.64 -34.89
N ILE A 163 3.56 -6.96 -33.75
CA ILE A 163 2.15 -7.39 -33.66
C ILE A 163 1.21 -6.33 -34.26
N GLN A 164 1.43 -5.06 -33.93
CA GLN A 164 0.62 -3.94 -34.40
C GLN A 164 0.76 -3.70 -35.91
N LYS A 165 1.94 -3.98 -36.47
CA LYS A 165 2.24 -3.79 -37.90
C LYS A 165 1.73 -4.94 -38.75
N ASP A 166 2.05 -6.17 -38.36
CA ASP A 166 1.61 -7.40 -39.04
C ASP A 166 1.53 -8.56 -38.05
N ILE A 167 0.30 -8.88 -37.65
CA ILE A 167 0.01 -9.95 -36.70
C ILE A 167 0.44 -11.34 -37.18
N LYS A 168 0.52 -11.56 -38.51
CA LYS A 168 0.91 -12.86 -39.08
C LYS A 168 2.37 -13.18 -38.80
N VAL A 169 3.22 -12.16 -38.68
CA VAL A 169 4.63 -12.32 -38.30
C VAL A 169 4.71 -12.87 -36.88
N PHE A 170 3.83 -12.40 -36.00
CA PHE A 170 3.76 -12.89 -34.63
C PHE A 170 3.22 -14.34 -34.55
N ASP A 171 2.20 -14.67 -35.33
CA ASP A 171 1.71 -16.04 -35.45
C ASP A 171 2.82 -16.99 -35.95
N TRP A 172 3.65 -16.53 -36.90
CA TRP A 172 4.83 -17.27 -37.35
C TRP A 172 5.90 -17.42 -36.25
N LEU A 173 6.15 -16.37 -35.47
CA LEU A 173 7.08 -16.45 -34.33
C LEU A 173 6.67 -17.51 -33.30
N LEU A 174 5.38 -17.61 -33.01
CA LEU A 174 4.85 -18.60 -32.06
C LEU A 174 4.88 -20.01 -32.65
N ASN A 175 4.35 -20.18 -33.86
CA ASN A 175 4.09 -21.50 -34.43
C ASN A 175 5.32 -22.13 -35.11
N VAL A 176 6.21 -21.30 -35.67
CA VAL A 176 7.38 -21.77 -36.43
C VAL A 176 8.67 -21.55 -35.64
N GLN A 177 8.87 -20.35 -35.08
CA GLN A 177 10.09 -20.03 -34.35
C GLN A 177 10.06 -20.43 -32.86
N GLY A 178 8.90 -20.89 -32.36
CA GLY A 178 8.76 -21.42 -31.01
C GLY A 178 8.94 -20.38 -29.91
N LEU A 179 8.57 -19.12 -30.15
CA LEU A 179 8.59 -18.07 -29.12
C LEU A 179 7.83 -18.55 -27.87
N TYR A 180 8.53 -18.59 -26.73
CA TYR A 180 7.98 -19.10 -25.48
C TYR A 180 7.07 -18.06 -24.81
N ILE A 181 5.74 -18.21 -24.96
CA ILE A 181 4.74 -17.26 -24.44
C ILE A 181 5.02 -16.80 -22.99
N PRO A 182 5.30 -17.69 -22.01
CA PRO A 182 5.49 -17.26 -20.63
C PRO A 182 6.67 -16.30 -20.40
N SER A 183 7.68 -16.24 -21.30
CA SER A 183 8.77 -15.27 -21.15
C SER A 183 8.36 -13.84 -21.52
N VAL A 184 7.33 -13.67 -22.34
CA VAL A 184 6.87 -12.36 -22.87
C VAL A 184 5.45 -12.00 -22.45
N ASN A 185 4.68 -12.94 -21.88
CA ASN A 185 3.25 -12.81 -21.58
C ASN A 185 2.92 -11.53 -20.82
N ASP A 186 3.44 -11.39 -19.60
CA ASP A 186 3.06 -10.30 -18.72
C ASP A 186 3.53 -8.95 -19.26
N GLY A 187 4.68 -8.92 -19.93
CA GLY A 187 5.19 -7.71 -20.57
C GLY A 187 4.29 -7.22 -21.71
N LEU A 188 3.95 -8.11 -22.66
CA LEU A 188 3.11 -7.78 -23.79
C LEU A 188 1.69 -7.43 -23.36
N ILE A 189 1.08 -8.26 -22.50
CA ILE A 189 -0.29 -8.04 -22.03
C ILE A 189 -0.37 -6.76 -21.18
N ARG A 190 0.65 -6.44 -20.37
CA ARG A 190 0.69 -5.15 -19.68
C ARG A 190 0.69 -3.97 -20.66
N MET A 191 1.51 -4.01 -21.71
CA MET A 191 1.56 -2.92 -22.69
C MET A 191 0.26 -2.80 -23.50
N MET A 192 -0.37 -3.93 -23.84
CA MET A 192 -1.65 -3.96 -24.56
C MET A 192 -2.81 -3.39 -23.73
N VAL A 193 -2.75 -3.57 -22.42
CA VAL A 193 -3.79 -3.17 -21.47
C VAL A 193 -3.43 -1.82 -20.80
N THR A 194 -2.64 -0.99 -21.47
CA THR A 194 -2.27 0.36 -20.97
C THR A 194 -3.28 1.39 -21.49
N ASN A 195 -3.54 2.46 -20.71
CA ASN A 195 -4.56 3.47 -21.01
C ASN A 195 -4.51 3.94 -22.48
N PRO A 196 -5.55 3.63 -23.27
CA PRO A 196 -5.63 4.06 -24.66
C PRO A 196 -5.83 5.58 -24.73
N PRO A 197 -5.24 6.27 -25.72
CA PRO A 197 -5.38 7.72 -25.85
C PRO A 197 -6.77 8.16 -26.31
N ASN A 198 -7.53 7.26 -26.96
CA ASN A 198 -8.89 7.52 -27.45
C ASN A 198 -9.67 6.19 -27.62
N LYS A 199 -10.97 6.29 -27.87
CA LYS A 199 -11.87 5.13 -28.03
C LYS A 199 -11.54 4.24 -29.23
N GLU A 200 -11.06 4.82 -30.33
CA GLU A 200 -10.68 4.05 -31.52
C GLU A 200 -9.46 3.15 -31.23
N ALA A 201 -8.43 3.71 -30.58
CA ALA A 201 -7.26 2.98 -30.13
C ALA A 201 -7.63 1.91 -29.09
N ALA A 202 -8.57 2.21 -28.19
CA ALA A 202 -9.09 1.22 -27.24
C ALA A 202 -9.71 0.01 -27.96
N GLN A 203 -10.54 0.25 -28.98
CA GLN A 203 -11.16 -0.82 -29.76
C GLN A 203 -10.12 -1.65 -30.53
N GLN A 204 -9.12 -1.02 -31.15
CA GLN A 204 -8.05 -1.73 -31.85
C GLN A 204 -7.21 -2.58 -30.88
N GLN A 205 -6.85 -2.04 -29.71
CA GLN A 205 -6.15 -2.78 -28.66
C GLN A 205 -6.97 -3.96 -28.16
N PHE A 206 -8.28 -3.79 -28.00
CA PHE A 206 -9.19 -4.84 -27.56
C PHE A 206 -9.23 -6.03 -28.53
N GLU A 207 -9.35 -5.78 -29.83
CA GLU A 207 -9.36 -6.86 -30.84
C GLU A 207 -8.00 -7.58 -30.93
N LEU A 208 -6.89 -6.84 -30.87
CA LEU A 208 -5.56 -7.44 -30.81
C LEU A 208 -5.38 -8.28 -29.53
N LEU A 209 -5.88 -7.80 -28.39
CA LEU A 209 -5.82 -8.52 -27.13
C LEU A 209 -6.62 -9.83 -27.18
N LYS A 210 -7.83 -9.82 -27.76
CA LYS A 210 -8.60 -11.06 -28.01
C LYS A 210 -7.82 -12.06 -28.84
N HIS A 211 -7.16 -11.61 -29.91
CA HIS A 211 -6.31 -12.48 -30.72
C HIS A 211 -5.20 -13.11 -29.88
N LEU A 212 -4.46 -12.30 -29.11
CA LEU A 212 -3.40 -12.81 -28.24
C LEU A 212 -3.91 -13.84 -27.22
N LEU A 213 -5.07 -13.59 -26.59
CA LEU A 213 -5.68 -14.54 -25.66
C LEU A 213 -6.05 -15.86 -26.36
N SER A 214 -6.50 -15.81 -27.62
CA SER A 214 -6.80 -17.01 -28.41
C SER A 214 -5.55 -17.85 -28.71
N LEU A 215 -4.37 -17.22 -28.78
CA LEU A 215 -3.08 -17.88 -28.97
C LEU A 215 -2.50 -18.47 -27.66
N GLY A 216 -3.20 -18.31 -26.53
CA GLY A 216 -2.81 -18.87 -25.23
C GLY A 216 -2.13 -17.88 -24.28
N PHE A 217 -2.05 -16.59 -24.62
CA PHE A 217 -1.68 -15.56 -23.65
C PHE A 217 -2.74 -15.46 -22.55
N ARG A 218 -2.34 -14.97 -21.38
CA ARG A 218 -3.22 -14.86 -20.21
C ARG A 218 -3.05 -13.52 -19.52
N ILE A 219 -4.16 -12.95 -19.08
CA ILE A 219 -4.16 -11.78 -18.19
C ILE A 219 -3.86 -12.29 -16.76
N SER A 220 -2.61 -12.15 -16.34
CA SER A 220 -2.14 -12.52 -15.00
C SER A 220 -2.65 -11.52 -13.95
N ASP A 221 -2.66 -11.95 -12.69
CA ASP A 221 -3.04 -11.10 -11.56
C ASP A 221 -2.11 -9.89 -11.45
N ASP A 222 -0.82 -10.07 -11.73
CA ASP A 222 0.16 -9.00 -11.72
C ASP A 222 -0.12 -7.94 -12.79
N VAL A 223 -0.61 -8.33 -13.96
CA VAL A 223 -1.05 -7.36 -14.98
C VAL A 223 -2.26 -6.58 -14.48
N ILE A 224 -3.29 -7.26 -13.96
CA ILE A 224 -4.50 -6.60 -13.44
C ILE A 224 -4.12 -5.61 -12.33
N LEU A 225 -3.35 -6.06 -11.33
CA LEU A 225 -2.88 -5.22 -10.23
C LEU A 225 -2.09 -4.01 -10.72
N CYS A 226 -1.25 -4.17 -11.74
CA CYS A 226 -0.48 -3.07 -12.32
C CYS A 226 -1.39 -2.03 -12.98
N GLN A 227 -2.41 -2.47 -13.72
CA GLN A 227 -3.30 -1.57 -14.44
C GLN A 227 -4.29 -0.86 -13.52
N LEU A 228 -4.85 -1.56 -12.53
CA LEU A 228 -5.71 -0.96 -11.51
C LEU A 228 -4.98 0.08 -10.64
N ARG A 229 -3.64 0.01 -10.53
CA ARG A 229 -2.82 1.02 -9.83
C ARG A 229 -2.56 2.27 -10.65
N ASN A 230 -2.66 2.18 -11.96
CA ASN A 230 -2.41 3.30 -12.89
C ASN A 230 -3.74 3.79 -13.49
N TYR A 231 -4.82 3.61 -12.72
CA TYR A 231 -6.18 3.87 -13.14
C TYR A 231 -6.38 5.32 -13.59
N THR A 232 -6.61 5.54 -14.88
CA THR A 232 -6.95 6.87 -15.41
C THR A 232 -8.01 6.89 -16.51
N SER A 233 -8.49 5.74 -17.02
CA SER A 233 -9.42 5.68 -18.17
C SER A 233 -10.57 4.69 -17.93
N PRO A 234 -11.85 5.12 -18.10
CA PRO A 234 -13.00 4.23 -18.08
C PRO A 234 -12.96 3.13 -19.15
N GLU A 235 -12.41 3.41 -20.32
CA GLU A 235 -12.28 2.47 -21.43
C GLU A 235 -11.45 1.23 -21.06
N LEU A 236 -10.45 1.41 -20.18
CA LEU A 236 -9.64 0.31 -19.66
C LEU A 236 -10.47 -0.66 -18.81
N PHE A 237 -11.42 -0.17 -18.02
CA PHE A 237 -12.33 -1.02 -17.24
C PHE A 237 -13.27 -1.78 -18.14
N GLU A 238 -13.90 -1.10 -19.11
CA GLU A 238 -14.79 -1.76 -20.06
C GLU A 238 -14.09 -2.92 -20.79
N MET A 239 -12.82 -2.71 -21.18
CA MET A 239 -11.98 -3.76 -21.76
C MET A 239 -11.69 -4.90 -20.77
N LEU A 240 -11.31 -4.60 -19.52
CA LEU A 240 -11.01 -5.62 -18.52
C LEU A 240 -12.25 -6.41 -18.10
N ASP A 241 -13.39 -5.76 -17.89
CA ASP A 241 -14.67 -6.37 -17.55
C ASP A 241 -15.15 -7.34 -18.63
N ALA A 242 -14.85 -7.04 -19.91
CA ALA A 242 -15.19 -7.91 -21.02
C ALA A 242 -14.30 -9.16 -21.13
N LEU A 243 -13.10 -9.16 -20.50
CA LEU A 243 -12.09 -10.22 -20.68
C LEU A 243 -11.78 -11.01 -19.42
N VAL A 244 -12.06 -10.45 -18.24
CA VAL A 244 -11.70 -11.03 -16.94
C VAL A 244 -12.96 -11.16 -16.08
N PRO A 245 -13.14 -12.29 -15.38
CA PRO A 245 -14.27 -12.45 -14.45
C PRO A 245 -14.29 -11.34 -13.39
N TYR A 246 -15.47 -10.77 -13.16
CA TYR A 246 -15.68 -9.69 -12.19
C TYR A 246 -15.14 -10.01 -10.80
N SER A 247 -15.33 -11.25 -10.32
CA SER A 247 -14.80 -11.67 -9.01
C SER A 247 -13.29 -11.52 -8.90
N LYS A 248 -12.56 -11.88 -9.95
CA LYS A 248 -11.10 -11.76 -10.03
C LYS A 248 -10.66 -10.29 -10.06
N LEU A 249 -11.37 -9.45 -10.82
CA LEU A 249 -11.09 -8.01 -10.87
C LEU A 249 -11.33 -7.35 -9.51
N LYS A 250 -12.43 -7.68 -8.83
CA LYS A 250 -12.75 -7.20 -7.48
C LYS A 250 -11.69 -7.65 -6.46
N ASP A 251 -11.25 -8.90 -6.51
CA ASP A 251 -10.18 -9.40 -5.64
C ASP A 251 -8.86 -8.64 -5.85
N CYS A 252 -8.47 -8.37 -7.11
CA CYS A 252 -7.31 -7.54 -7.42
C CYS A 252 -7.49 -6.09 -6.97
N ALA A 253 -8.67 -5.50 -7.14
CA ALA A 253 -8.98 -4.15 -6.67
C ALA A 253 -8.83 -4.04 -5.14
N MET A 254 -9.36 -5.03 -4.42
CA MET A 254 -9.19 -5.13 -2.96
C MET A 254 -7.72 -5.25 -2.55
N GLN A 255 -6.90 -5.99 -3.31
CA GLN A 255 -5.45 -6.04 -3.08
C GLN A 255 -4.76 -4.71 -3.36
N VAL A 256 -5.15 -3.97 -4.40
CA VAL A 256 -4.63 -2.62 -4.68
C VAL A 256 -4.95 -1.68 -3.53
N LEU A 257 -6.21 -1.63 -3.10
CA LEU A 257 -6.63 -0.82 -1.95
C LEU A 257 -5.90 -1.24 -0.68
N ASN A 258 -5.78 -2.54 -0.41
CA ASN A 258 -5.04 -3.08 0.72
C ASN A 258 -3.57 -2.60 0.77
N ARG A 259 -2.93 -2.46 -0.41
CA ARG A 259 -1.57 -1.91 -0.51
C ARG A 259 -1.57 -0.38 -0.41
N MET A 260 -2.54 0.31 -1.01
CA MET A 260 -2.65 1.78 -0.95
C MET A 260 -2.89 2.29 0.47
N PHE A 261 -3.65 1.59 1.30
CA PHE A 261 -3.88 1.93 2.73
C PHE A 261 -2.86 1.28 3.68
N GLY A 262 -1.92 0.47 3.17
CA GLY A 262 -0.88 -0.18 3.97
C GLY A 262 0.29 0.75 4.33
N PRO A 263 1.18 0.38 5.26
CA PRO A 263 2.24 1.26 5.77
C PRO A 263 3.23 1.74 4.70
N THR A 264 3.47 0.93 3.66
CA THR A 264 4.38 1.24 2.55
C THR A 264 3.64 1.60 1.25
N GLY A 265 2.37 1.96 1.35
CA GLY A 265 1.52 2.30 0.20
C GLY A 265 1.85 3.65 -0.42
N SER A 266 1.47 3.82 -1.68
CA SER A 266 1.33 5.14 -2.31
C SER A 266 -0.16 5.39 -2.51
N PHE A 267 -0.73 6.32 -1.73
CA PHE A 267 -2.14 6.64 -1.80
C PHE A 267 -2.42 7.66 -2.90
N ILE A 268 -3.42 7.35 -3.74
CA ILE A 268 -3.90 8.19 -4.83
C ILE A 268 -5.43 8.26 -4.69
N PRO A 269 -6.01 9.38 -4.21
CA PRO A 269 -7.44 9.53 -3.93
C PRO A 269 -8.35 9.09 -5.07
N ASP A 270 -8.07 9.57 -6.29
CA ASP A 270 -8.92 9.34 -7.46
C ASP A 270 -9.03 7.86 -7.84
N ILE A 271 -7.91 7.13 -7.71
CA ILE A 271 -7.85 5.68 -7.95
C ILE A 271 -8.64 4.94 -6.88
N ALA A 272 -8.48 5.30 -5.60
CA ALA A 272 -9.22 4.67 -4.52
C ALA A 272 -10.74 4.87 -4.67
N SER A 273 -11.18 6.11 -4.89
CA SER A 273 -12.60 6.43 -5.11
C SER A 273 -13.18 5.66 -6.30
N SER A 274 -12.44 5.59 -7.41
CA SER A 274 -12.91 4.94 -8.62
C SER A 274 -13.02 3.42 -8.46
N LEU A 275 -12.02 2.77 -7.83
CA LEU A 275 -12.08 1.34 -7.54
C LEU A 275 -13.27 1.00 -6.63
N ILE A 276 -13.48 1.81 -5.59
CA ILE A 276 -14.55 1.59 -4.61
C ILE A 276 -15.92 1.79 -5.24
N SER A 277 -16.08 2.83 -6.07
CA SER A 277 -17.33 3.09 -6.78
C SER A 277 -17.61 2.04 -7.84
N HIS A 278 -16.61 1.64 -8.63
CA HIS A 278 -16.79 0.71 -9.75
C HIS A 278 -17.08 -0.72 -9.27
N PHE A 279 -16.39 -1.18 -8.22
CA PHE A 279 -16.58 -2.53 -7.66
C PHE A 279 -17.59 -2.58 -6.50
N GLU A 280 -18.34 -1.50 -6.27
CA GLU A 280 -19.34 -1.35 -5.21
C GLU A 280 -18.82 -1.85 -3.84
N ILE A 281 -17.60 -1.46 -3.49
CA ILE A 281 -16.92 -1.98 -2.29
C ILE A 281 -17.54 -1.36 -1.05
N SER A 282 -18.12 -2.19 -0.20
CA SER A 282 -18.81 -1.76 1.01
C SER A 282 -17.85 -1.23 2.08
N LEU A 283 -18.38 -0.42 3.00
CA LEU A 283 -17.61 0.05 4.16
C LEU A 283 -17.09 -1.12 5.03
N ASP A 284 -17.86 -2.21 5.12
CA ASP A 284 -17.46 -3.40 5.88
C ASP A 284 -16.25 -4.11 5.27
N GLU A 285 -16.11 -4.09 3.94
CA GLU A 285 -14.95 -4.60 3.21
C GLU A 285 -13.73 -3.67 3.33
N ILE A 286 -13.94 -2.35 3.34
CA ILE A 286 -12.86 -1.35 3.41
C ILE A 286 -12.30 -1.18 4.82
N ARG A 287 -13.13 -1.27 5.86
CA ARG A 287 -12.70 -1.11 7.24
C ARG A 287 -11.49 -1.98 7.64
N PRO A 288 -11.45 -3.31 7.36
CA PRO A 288 -10.29 -4.15 7.69
C PRO A 288 -9.05 -3.85 6.83
N ILE A 289 -9.21 -3.16 5.69
CA ILE A 289 -8.09 -2.67 4.89
C ILE A 289 -7.46 -1.43 5.54
N ILE A 290 -8.27 -0.51 6.06
CA ILE A 290 -7.76 0.73 6.66
C ILE A 290 -7.20 0.49 8.07
N LEU A 291 -7.82 -0.40 8.85
CA LEU A 291 -7.48 -0.63 10.25
C LEU A 291 -6.56 -1.84 10.46
N TYR A 292 -5.70 -1.79 11.47
CA TYR A 292 -4.95 -2.98 11.90
C TYR A 292 -5.90 -4.03 12.49
N THR A 293 -5.92 -5.22 11.91
CA THR A 293 -6.58 -6.37 12.52
C THR A 293 -5.76 -6.89 13.70
N LYS A 294 -6.42 -7.46 14.71
CA LYS A 294 -5.73 -8.07 15.89
C LYS A 294 -4.71 -9.15 15.47
N SER A 295 -4.95 -9.83 14.35
CA SER A 295 -4.07 -10.83 13.74
C SER A 295 -2.85 -10.25 13.02
N SER A 296 -2.90 -9.01 12.54
CA SER A 296 -1.75 -8.32 11.91
C SER A 296 -0.81 -7.64 12.90
N ARG A 297 -1.13 -7.67 14.20
CA ARG A 297 -0.29 -7.09 15.27
C ARG A 297 0.83 -8.06 15.64
N GLN A 298 1.84 -8.16 14.77
CA GLN A 298 3.09 -8.81 15.16
C GLN A 298 3.84 -7.96 16.19
N SER A 299 4.50 -8.66 17.09
CA SER A 299 5.00 -8.24 18.39
C SER A 299 5.99 -7.07 18.38
N GLY A 300 5.72 -6.06 19.22
CA GLY A 300 6.76 -5.44 20.04
C GLY A 300 7.09 -3.96 19.87
N GLN A 301 6.73 -3.30 18.75
CA GLN A 301 7.27 -1.95 18.47
C GLN A 301 6.33 -0.92 17.82
N HIS A 302 5.02 -1.12 17.73
CA HIS A 302 4.17 -0.11 17.09
C HIS A 302 3.56 0.89 18.08
N LEU A 303 3.67 2.17 17.69
CA LEU A 303 2.99 3.33 18.30
C LEU A 303 1.48 3.08 18.39
N PRO A 304 0.71 3.81 19.22
CA PRO A 304 -0.68 3.47 19.55
C PRO A 304 -1.71 3.67 18.41
N TYR A 305 -1.26 3.77 17.17
CA TYR A 305 -2.10 4.04 16.00
C TYR A 305 -2.90 2.80 15.61
N GLN A 306 -4.13 3.02 15.16
CA GLN A 306 -5.09 1.99 14.81
C GLN A 306 -5.26 1.83 13.30
N THR A 307 -5.04 2.89 12.53
CA THR A 307 -4.98 2.90 11.06
C THR A 307 -3.65 2.35 10.58
N ARG A 308 -3.65 1.63 9.45
CA ARG A 308 -2.45 1.05 8.83
C ARG A 308 -1.62 2.07 8.06
N SER A 309 -2.23 3.19 7.70
CA SER A 309 -1.62 4.25 6.90
C SER A 309 -0.76 5.22 7.71
N PHE A 310 -0.68 5.10 9.03
CA PHE A 310 0.00 6.08 9.89
C PHE A 310 1.49 6.26 9.58
N GLU A 311 2.14 5.23 9.03
CA GLU A 311 3.55 5.25 8.63
C GLU A 311 3.77 5.85 7.23
N GLN A 312 2.71 6.11 6.46
CA GLN A 312 2.82 6.67 5.12
C GLN A 312 3.17 8.16 5.14
N GLU A 313 3.91 8.60 4.11
CA GLU A 313 4.25 10.02 3.93
C GLU A 313 3.03 10.94 3.78
N ARG A 314 1.95 10.40 3.16
CA ARG A 314 0.69 11.07 2.83
C ARG A 314 -0.49 10.66 3.73
N VAL A 315 -0.21 10.29 4.97
CA VAL A 315 -1.22 9.86 5.95
C VAL A 315 -2.42 10.83 6.09
N VAL A 316 -2.18 12.14 6.05
CA VAL A 316 -3.22 13.16 6.20
C VAL A 316 -4.19 13.17 5.02
N GLU A 317 -3.70 12.95 3.78
CA GLU A 317 -4.55 12.85 2.59
C GLU A 317 -5.47 11.63 2.66
N ILE A 318 -4.95 10.52 3.18
CA ILE A 318 -5.73 9.29 3.40
C ILE A 318 -6.86 9.54 4.39
N TRP A 319 -6.54 10.12 5.54
CA TRP A 319 -7.53 10.42 6.57
C TRP A 319 -8.59 11.41 6.08
N TYR A 320 -8.19 12.44 5.33
CA TYR A 320 -9.11 13.38 4.70
C TYR A 320 -10.05 12.70 3.73
N TRP A 321 -9.49 11.86 2.87
CA TRP A 321 -10.27 11.09 1.92
C TRP A 321 -11.28 10.18 2.62
N VAL A 322 -10.88 9.47 3.69
CA VAL A 322 -11.80 8.59 4.43
C VAL A 322 -12.92 9.39 5.11
N VAL A 323 -12.61 10.51 5.76
CA VAL A 323 -13.61 11.34 6.46
C VAL A 323 -14.63 11.91 5.47
N THR A 324 -14.18 12.34 4.29
CA THR A 324 -15.05 12.90 3.25
C THR A 324 -15.91 11.84 2.58
N HIS A 325 -15.39 10.62 2.36
CA HIS A 325 -16.12 9.55 1.66
C HIS A 325 -17.06 8.74 2.56
N TYR A 326 -16.77 8.64 3.86
CA TYR A 326 -17.51 7.78 4.78
C TYR A 326 -18.17 8.57 5.92
N SER A 327 -18.73 9.73 5.62
CA SER A 327 -19.37 10.66 6.56
C SER A 327 -20.37 10.01 7.55
N ASN A 328 -20.93 8.84 7.24
CA ASN A 328 -21.83 8.05 8.09
C ASN A 328 -21.15 6.95 8.94
N GLY A 329 -19.87 6.62 8.69
CA GLY A 329 -19.11 5.56 9.35
C GLY A 329 -18.52 5.98 10.70
N ALA A 330 -19.37 6.15 11.72
CA ALA A 330 -18.99 6.70 13.02
C ALA A 330 -17.73 6.08 13.65
N LEU A 331 -17.56 4.76 13.56
CA LEU A 331 -16.43 4.05 14.16
C LEU A 331 -15.12 4.28 13.41
N LEU A 332 -15.13 4.37 12.07
CA LEU A 332 -13.91 4.56 11.29
C LEU A 332 -13.39 5.99 11.45
N ILE A 333 -14.31 6.96 11.49
CA ILE A 333 -14.00 8.36 11.75
C ILE A 333 -13.41 8.52 13.15
N ASP A 334 -14.05 7.98 14.19
CA ASP A 334 -13.54 8.04 15.57
C ASP A 334 -12.10 7.55 15.69
N VAL A 335 -11.77 6.46 14.98
CA VAL A 335 -10.43 5.88 14.99
C VAL A 335 -9.43 6.77 14.27
N ILE A 336 -9.80 7.34 13.13
CA ILE A 336 -8.96 8.31 12.41
C ILE A 336 -8.74 9.57 13.23
N LEU A 337 -9.74 10.03 13.98
CA LEU A 337 -9.61 11.17 14.89
C LEU A 337 -8.64 10.88 16.01
N ASP A 338 -8.75 9.72 16.65
CA ASP A 338 -7.82 9.28 17.70
C ASP A 338 -6.38 9.26 17.18
N ASP A 339 -6.17 8.66 15.99
CA ASP A 339 -4.87 8.57 15.34
C ASP A 339 -4.33 9.95 14.92
N PHE A 340 -5.17 10.81 14.32
CA PHE A 340 -4.78 12.14 13.89
C PHE A 340 -4.38 13.03 15.08
N MET A 341 -5.14 13.00 16.16
CA MET A 341 -4.82 13.77 17.37
C MET A 341 -3.53 13.30 18.03
N MET A 342 -3.31 11.99 18.04
CA MET A 342 -2.05 11.43 18.53
C MET A 342 -0.89 11.76 17.60
N TRP A 343 -1.09 11.70 16.29
CA TRP A 343 -0.12 12.11 15.28
C TRP A 343 0.29 13.56 15.49
N LEU A 344 -0.67 14.48 15.58
CA LEU A 344 -0.40 15.89 15.87
C LEU A 344 0.40 16.08 17.17
N SER A 345 0.10 15.32 18.23
CA SER A 345 0.85 15.40 19.49
C SER A 345 2.30 14.92 19.38
N GLN A 346 2.59 14.00 18.46
CA GLN A 346 3.94 13.45 18.23
C GLN A 346 4.70 14.25 17.15
N SER A 347 4.02 14.76 16.13
CA SER A 347 4.59 15.57 15.05
C SER A 347 5.16 16.91 15.54
N GLN A 348 4.79 17.36 16.75
CA GLN A 348 5.47 18.46 17.45
C GLN A 348 6.97 18.20 17.66
N ALA A 349 7.42 16.95 17.73
CA ALA A 349 8.84 16.59 17.76
C ALA A 349 9.50 16.54 16.36
N LEU A 350 8.69 16.50 15.29
CA LEU A 350 9.10 16.34 13.88
C LEU A 350 8.84 17.60 13.02
N LEU A 351 8.65 18.77 13.65
CA LEU A 351 8.52 20.12 13.03
C LEU A 351 9.79 20.59 12.26
N LYS A 352 10.50 19.67 11.60
CA LYS A 352 11.44 19.93 10.50
C LYS A 352 10.83 19.68 9.11
N PHE A 353 9.59 19.22 8.99
CA PHE A 353 8.96 18.93 7.69
C PHE A 353 7.94 20.00 7.25
N ARG A 354 8.26 20.59 6.08
CA ARG A 354 7.75 21.78 5.37
C ARG A 354 6.22 22.00 5.20
N THR A 355 5.92 23.26 4.90
CA THR A 355 4.68 23.99 4.53
C THR A 355 3.56 23.25 3.77
N PHE A 356 3.84 22.29 2.88
CA PHE A 356 2.79 21.61 2.08
C PHE A 356 1.85 20.73 2.92
N LYS A 357 2.31 20.24 4.09
CA LYS A 357 1.50 19.41 5.00
C LYS A 357 0.52 20.22 5.86
N ILE A 358 0.69 21.53 5.95
CA ILE A 358 -0.15 22.40 6.78
C ILE A 358 -1.52 22.57 6.10
N GLU A 359 -1.58 22.96 4.82
CA GLU A 359 -2.84 23.18 4.11
C GLU A 359 -3.77 21.95 4.08
N ILE A 360 -3.21 20.75 3.86
CA ILE A 360 -3.99 19.50 3.85
C ILE A 360 -4.45 19.14 5.28
N GLY A 361 -3.60 19.35 6.29
CA GLY A 361 -3.96 19.18 7.69
C GLY A 361 -5.03 20.17 8.16
N GLU A 362 -4.98 21.40 7.66
CA GLU A 362 -5.99 22.43 7.88
C GLU A 362 -7.32 22.04 7.24
N SER A 363 -7.29 21.54 6.00
CA SER A 363 -8.46 21.02 5.29
C SER A 363 -9.08 19.82 6.00
N LEU A 364 -8.25 18.88 6.47
CA LEU A 364 -8.69 17.74 7.29
C LEU A 364 -9.38 18.18 8.56
N MET A 365 -8.76 19.08 9.32
CA MET A 365 -9.36 19.61 10.54
C MET A 365 -10.68 20.32 10.24
N LYS A 366 -10.73 21.14 9.18
CA LYS A 366 -11.93 21.85 8.74
C LYS A 366 -13.05 20.87 8.37
N SER A 367 -12.78 19.85 7.54
CA SER A 367 -13.78 18.85 7.19
C SER A 367 -14.25 18.03 8.40
N ILE A 368 -13.35 17.64 9.30
CA ILE A 368 -13.74 16.97 10.55
C ILE A 368 -14.73 17.83 11.34
N LEU A 369 -14.46 19.13 11.46
CA LEU A 369 -15.31 20.08 12.20
C LEU A 369 -16.64 20.32 11.50
N GLU A 370 -16.63 20.46 10.16
CA GLU A 370 -17.83 20.67 9.35
C GLU A 370 -18.75 19.45 9.33
N TYR A 371 -18.19 18.24 9.31
CA TYR A 371 -18.98 17.02 9.16
C TYR A 371 -19.33 16.31 10.47
N ARG A 372 -18.52 16.43 11.53
CA ARG A 372 -18.64 15.58 12.73
C ARG A 372 -18.19 16.25 14.03
N PHE A 373 -18.61 17.51 14.26
CA PHE A 373 -18.32 18.20 15.52
C PHE A 373 -18.73 17.38 16.78
N ASP A 374 -19.86 16.67 16.71
CA ASP A 374 -20.38 15.86 17.83
C ASP A 374 -19.55 14.59 18.11
N SER A 375 -18.61 14.21 17.23
CA SER A 375 -17.74 13.04 17.42
C SER A 375 -16.47 13.38 18.23
N PHE A 376 -16.23 14.65 18.55
CA PHE A 376 -15.14 15.05 19.44
C PHE A 376 -15.42 14.63 20.89
N LYS A 377 -14.57 13.75 21.44
CA LYS A 377 -14.58 13.39 22.85
C LYS A 377 -13.83 14.45 23.66
N PRO A 378 -14.13 14.64 24.96
CA PRO A 378 -13.43 15.61 25.81
C PRO A 378 -11.90 15.53 25.76
N ARG A 379 -11.35 14.30 25.64
CA ARG A 379 -9.91 14.06 25.47
C ARG A 379 -9.31 14.70 24.20
N HIS A 380 -10.09 14.82 23.12
CA HIS A 380 -9.63 15.43 21.87
C HIS A 380 -9.52 16.96 22.02
N LEU A 381 -10.47 17.57 22.74
CA LEU A 381 -10.44 19.01 23.04
C LEU A 381 -9.22 19.38 23.90
N GLU A 382 -8.86 18.52 24.86
CA GLU A 382 -7.65 18.70 25.68
C GLU A 382 -6.37 18.64 24.82
N GLN A 383 -6.29 17.69 23.90
CA GLN A 383 -5.15 17.57 22.97
C GLN A 383 -5.08 18.74 21.99
N LEU A 384 -6.21 19.19 21.42
CA LEU A 384 -6.26 20.38 20.57
C LEU A 384 -5.78 21.62 21.32
N SER A 385 -6.18 21.78 22.59
CA SER A 385 -5.70 22.89 23.43
C SER A 385 -4.19 22.82 23.69
N LYS A 386 -3.61 21.62 23.78
CA LYS A 386 -2.14 21.44 23.90
C LYS A 386 -1.43 21.79 22.59
N ILE A 387 -2.03 21.45 21.44
CA ILE A 387 -1.48 21.73 20.10
C ILE A 387 -1.59 23.23 19.74
N ALA A 388 -2.69 23.88 20.11
CA ALA A 388 -2.94 25.30 19.85
C ALA A 388 -1.91 26.25 20.49
N ASN A 389 -1.11 25.79 21.45
CA ASN A 389 -0.06 26.57 22.09
C ASN A 389 1.22 26.72 21.23
N ILE A 390 1.27 26.17 20.01
CA ILE A 390 2.41 26.28 19.08
C ILE A 390 2.04 27.20 17.89
N ALA A 391 2.79 28.29 17.75
CA ALA A 391 2.42 29.54 17.07
C ALA A 391 1.86 29.46 15.62
N GLU A 392 2.20 28.44 14.83
CA GLU A 392 1.75 28.30 13.43
C GLU A 392 0.38 27.59 13.33
N TRP A 393 0.18 26.50 14.08
CA TRP A 393 -1.11 25.79 14.18
C TRP A 393 -2.12 26.51 15.06
N SER A 394 -1.66 27.46 15.86
CA SER A 394 -2.50 28.34 16.64
C SER A 394 -3.55 29.02 15.75
N ARG A 395 -3.23 29.55 14.57
CA ARG A 395 -4.25 30.30 13.80
C ARG A 395 -5.46 29.46 13.41
N LEU A 396 -5.23 28.22 12.98
CA LEU A 396 -6.31 27.29 12.63
C LEU A 396 -7.02 26.75 13.86
N CYS A 397 -6.30 26.27 14.88
CA CYS A 397 -6.91 25.81 16.13
C CYS A 397 -7.69 26.94 16.80
N LEU A 398 -7.27 28.19 16.67
CA LEU A 398 -7.95 29.38 17.18
C LEU A 398 -9.17 29.76 16.34
N ASN A 399 -9.15 29.56 15.02
CA ASN A 399 -10.34 29.70 14.18
C ASN A 399 -11.37 28.60 14.46
N THR A 400 -10.91 27.36 14.62
CA THR A 400 -11.71 26.23 15.11
C THR A 400 -12.30 26.56 16.47
N LEU A 401 -11.49 26.94 17.45
CA LEU A 401 -11.95 27.36 18.79
C LEU A 401 -12.92 28.55 18.71
N SER A 402 -12.76 29.46 17.74
CA SER A 402 -13.68 30.58 17.51
C SER A 402 -15.01 30.14 16.89
N GLN A 403 -15.04 29.15 15.99
CA GLN A 403 -16.28 28.57 15.43
C GLN A 403 -17.01 27.72 16.47
N LEU A 404 -16.24 26.96 17.26
CA LEU A 404 -16.73 26.25 18.45
C LEU A 404 -17.33 27.23 19.46
N GLN A 405 -16.65 28.35 19.72
CA GLN A 405 -17.16 29.44 20.56
C GLN A 405 -18.48 30.01 20.03
N GLU A 406 -18.66 30.14 18.71
CA GLU A 406 -19.87 30.67 18.09
C GLU A 406 -21.06 29.70 18.23
N ALA A 407 -20.82 28.40 18.06
CA ALA A 407 -21.80 27.34 18.33
C ALA A 407 -22.20 27.26 19.82
N PHE A 408 -21.28 27.53 20.75
CA PHE A 408 -21.61 27.63 22.17
C PHE A 408 -22.38 28.90 22.52
N SER A 409 -22.04 30.03 21.88
CA SER A 409 -22.70 31.32 22.07
C SER A 409 -24.15 31.30 21.56
N SER A 410 -24.47 30.45 20.58
CA SER A 410 -25.83 30.21 20.11
C SER A 410 -26.65 29.27 21.01
N GLY A 411 -26.08 28.76 22.10
CA GLY A 411 -26.79 28.05 23.17
C GLY A 411 -26.79 26.53 23.08
N TYR A 412 -26.07 25.92 22.13
CA TYR A 412 -26.08 24.46 21.92
C TYR A 412 -25.64 23.62 23.12
N TYR A 413 -24.81 24.17 24.03
CA TYR A 413 -24.20 23.45 25.16
C TYR A 413 -24.43 24.13 26.51
N LYS A 414 -25.49 24.94 26.64
CA LYS A 414 -25.76 25.80 27.82
C LYS A 414 -25.86 25.03 29.16
N ASN A 415 -25.95 23.70 29.14
CA ASN A 415 -26.19 22.86 30.31
C ASN A 415 -24.99 22.00 30.75
N ASP A 416 -23.83 22.07 30.08
CA ASP A 416 -22.66 21.24 30.41
C ASP A 416 -21.56 22.04 31.14
N LEU A 417 -21.67 22.12 32.47
CA LEU A 417 -20.78 22.91 33.33
C LEU A 417 -19.32 22.43 33.27
N ASP A 418 -19.10 21.11 33.16
CA ASP A 418 -17.76 20.53 33.18
C ASP A 418 -16.97 20.96 31.92
N LEU A 419 -17.66 21.02 30.78
CA LEU A 419 -17.14 21.53 29.51
C LEU A 419 -16.87 23.03 29.55
N LEU A 420 -17.79 23.82 30.11
CA LEU A 420 -17.63 25.27 30.31
C LEU A 420 -16.42 25.59 31.23
N TRP A 421 -16.23 24.80 32.28
CA TRP A 421 -15.15 25.00 33.25
C TRP A 421 -13.77 24.64 32.67
N LEU A 422 -13.64 23.49 32.00
CA LEU A 422 -12.44 23.08 31.27
C LEU A 422 -12.03 24.10 30.20
N TRP A 423 -13.01 24.66 29.49
CA TRP A 423 -12.77 25.74 28.52
C TRP A 423 -12.29 27.04 29.17
N SER A 424 -12.87 27.43 30.32
CA SER A 424 -12.43 28.62 31.04
C SER A 424 -10.97 28.51 31.52
N LEU A 425 -10.52 27.31 31.90
CA LEU A 425 -9.15 27.00 32.27
C LEU A 425 -8.20 27.08 31.07
N ASN A 426 -8.57 26.48 29.93
CA ASN A 426 -7.77 26.53 28.72
C ASN A 426 -7.64 27.97 28.16
N LEU A 427 -8.73 28.75 28.16
CA LEU A 427 -8.69 30.16 27.74
C LEU A 427 -7.79 31.02 28.63
N ARG A 428 -7.82 30.80 29.96
CA ARG A 428 -6.91 31.47 30.91
C ARG A 428 -5.45 31.08 30.65
N TYR A 429 -5.19 29.82 30.37
CA TYR A 429 -3.86 29.32 30.07
C TYR A 429 -3.30 29.89 28.75
N SER A 430 -4.11 29.90 27.69
CA SER A 430 -3.75 30.50 26.39
C SER A 430 -3.49 32.01 26.52
N LEU A 431 -4.31 32.74 27.30
CA LEU A 431 -4.09 34.17 27.59
C LEU A 431 -2.73 34.41 28.27
N ASN A 432 -2.38 33.61 29.27
CA ASN A 432 -1.13 33.77 30.01
C ASN A 432 0.12 33.49 29.14
N ASN A 433 0.04 32.56 28.20
CA ASN A 433 1.17 32.22 27.33
C ASN A 433 1.31 33.18 26.13
N TRP A 434 0.20 33.71 25.62
CA TRP A 434 0.20 34.60 24.43
C TRP A 434 0.49 36.07 24.72
N VAL A 435 0.25 36.54 25.95
CA VAL A 435 0.63 37.90 26.39
C VAL A 435 2.15 38.13 26.25
N ASN A 436 2.95 37.07 26.16
CA ASN A 436 4.41 37.13 26.01
C ASN A 436 4.91 37.07 24.55
N SER A 437 4.03 37.04 23.53
CA SER A 437 4.42 36.94 22.11
C SER A 437 4.21 38.27 21.35
N PRO A 438 5.25 38.88 20.73
CA PRO A 438 5.27 40.29 20.33
C PRO A 438 4.62 40.64 18.96
N ASN A 439 3.66 39.88 18.45
CA ASN A 439 3.07 40.13 17.12
C ASN A 439 1.71 40.85 17.17
N SER A 440 1.51 41.85 16.30
CA SER A 440 0.32 42.74 16.28
C SER A 440 -0.99 42.03 15.90
N GLN A 441 -0.95 40.93 15.15
CA GLN A 441 -2.13 40.08 14.89
C GLN A 441 -2.67 39.40 16.17
N ASN A 442 -1.87 39.33 17.25
CA ASN A 442 -2.27 38.72 18.52
C ASN A 442 -3.23 39.61 19.33
N ILE A 443 -3.30 40.92 19.07
CA ILE A 443 -4.09 41.85 19.91
C ILE A 443 -5.59 41.67 19.69
N ALA A 444 -6.04 41.58 18.45
CA ALA A 444 -7.45 41.34 18.14
C ALA A 444 -7.94 40.00 18.70
N PHE A 445 -7.08 38.97 18.61
CA PHE A 445 -7.33 37.66 19.17
C PHE A 445 -7.34 37.65 20.71
N LEU A 446 -6.38 38.31 21.37
CA LEU A 446 -6.35 38.48 22.83
C LEU A 446 -7.63 39.15 23.34
N ASN A 447 -8.13 40.15 22.61
CA ASN A 447 -9.37 40.85 22.95
C ASN A 447 -10.59 39.95 22.79
N LYS A 448 -10.69 39.18 21.69
CA LYS A 448 -11.78 38.21 21.48
C LYS A 448 -11.75 37.11 22.55
N THR A 449 -10.58 36.57 22.87
CA THR A 449 -10.37 35.55 23.91
C THR A 449 -10.75 36.04 25.31
N LYS A 450 -10.41 37.30 25.65
CA LYS A 450 -10.84 37.94 26.90
C LYS A 450 -12.36 38.10 26.97
N GLN A 451 -13.00 38.50 25.86
CA GLN A 451 -14.46 38.58 25.78
C GLN A 451 -15.10 37.20 25.98
N THR A 452 -14.59 36.15 25.33
CA THR A 452 -15.08 34.78 25.50
C THR A 452 -14.95 34.29 26.93
N LEU A 453 -13.78 34.50 27.55
CA LEU A 453 -13.56 34.12 28.94
C LEU A 453 -14.53 34.83 29.88
N THR A 454 -14.88 36.09 29.57
CA THR A 454 -15.89 36.86 30.31
C THR A 454 -17.28 36.25 30.16
N ILE A 455 -17.67 35.82 28.96
CA ILE A 455 -18.95 35.14 28.70
C ILE A 455 -19.00 33.79 29.44
N CYS A 456 -17.94 32.96 29.34
CA CYS A 456 -17.87 31.68 30.05
C CYS A 456 -17.93 31.87 31.57
N ASN A 457 -17.16 32.82 32.14
CA ASN A 457 -17.21 33.11 33.57
C ASN A 457 -18.60 33.60 34.01
N LYS A 458 -19.29 34.40 33.17
CA LYS A 458 -20.65 34.84 33.43
C LYS A 458 -21.62 33.65 33.43
N GLN A 459 -21.56 32.78 32.43
CA GLN A 459 -22.40 31.58 32.37
C GLN A 459 -22.09 30.60 33.52
N ILE A 460 -20.82 30.43 33.90
CA ILE A 460 -20.44 29.63 35.07
C ILE A 460 -21.00 30.24 36.36
N SER A 461 -21.00 31.58 36.48
CA SER A 461 -21.57 32.27 37.65
C SER A 461 -23.10 32.20 37.74
N GLU A 462 -23.78 31.85 36.64
CA GLU A 462 -25.23 31.59 36.64
C GLU A 462 -25.56 30.24 37.31
N PHE A 463 -24.58 29.36 37.51
CA PHE A 463 -24.75 28.15 38.31
C PHE A 463 -24.55 28.46 39.80
N SER A 464 -25.47 27.98 40.63
CA SER A 464 -25.34 28.08 42.09
C SER A 464 -24.29 27.08 42.57
N ILE A 465 -23.07 27.60 42.77
CA ILE A 465 -21.91 26.83 43.22
C ILE A 465 -21.77 27.02 44.73
N GLU A 466 -22.03 25.96 45.50
CA GLU A 466 -21.71 25.88 46.93
C GLU A 466 -20.40 25.10 47.10
N ARG A 467 -19.38 25.74 47.69
CA ARG A 467 -18.21 25.00 48.17
C ARG A 467 -18.59 24.24 49.44
N LEU A 468 -18.39 22.93 49.42
CA LEU A 468 -18.49 22.11 50.63
C LEU A 468 -17.09 21.94 51.21
N ASP A 469 -16.83 22.57 52.35
CA ASP A 469 -15.60 22.34 53.12
C ASP A 469 -15.69 20.97 53.80
N ILE A 470 -15.29 19.94 53.06
CA ILE A 470 -15.09 18.59 53.60
C ILE A 470 -13.58 18.37 53.76
N PRO A 471 -13.07 18.12 54.99
CA PRO A 471 -11.65 17.92 55.19
C PRO A 471 -11.10 16.78 54.33
N LYS A 472 -10.14 17.08 53.46
CA LYS A 472 -9.42 16.20 52.51
C LYS A 472 -10.09 15.89 51.17
N LEU A 473 -11.27 16.42 50.87
CA LEU A 473 -11.87 16.34 49.54
C LEU A 473 -12.45 17.70 49.18
N ASP A 474 -11.72 18.41 48.33
CA ASP A 474 -12.13 19.71 47.82
C ASP A 474 -13.22 19.42 46.77
N LEU A 475 -14.50 19.42 47.16
CA LEU A 475 -15.63 19.07 46.30
C LEU A 475 -16.49 20.31 46.04
N VAL A 476 -16.75 20.58 44.76
CA VAL A 476 -17.68 21.61 44.32
C VAL A 476 -19.06 21.00 44.16
N ARG A 477 -20.02 21.46 44.96
CA ARG A 477 -21.43 21.15 44.76
C ARG A 477 -22.01 22.22 43.83
N TYR A 478 -22.66 21.81 42.76
CA TYR A 478 -23.39 22.75 41.92
C TYR A 478 -24.77 22.22 41.57
N ARG A 479 -25.73 23.15 41.47
CA ARG A 479 -27.10 22.85 41.06
C ARG A 479 -27.29 23.29 39.61
N THR A 480 -27.76 22.38 38.76
CA THR A 480 -28.16 22.73 37.39
C THR A 480 -29.48 23.51 37.42
N ASN A 481 -29.78 24.21 36.32
CA ASN A 481 -31.06 24.92 36.16
C ASN A 481 -32.29 24.00 36.24
N GLU A 482 -32.10 22.69 36.09
CA GLU A 482 -33.12 21.64 36.23
C GLU A 482 -33.24 21.11 37.68
N GLY A 483 -32.55 21.74 38.65
CA GLY A 483 -32.63 21.41 40.07
C GLY A 483 -31.78 20.21 40.51
N THR A 484 -31.08 19.55 39.57
CA THR A 484 -30.24 18.38 39.84
C THR A 484 -28.92 18.80 40.50
N VAL A 485 -28.56 18.16 41.60
CA VAL A 485 -27.32 18.42 42.35
C VAL A 485 -26.21 17.51 41.82
N ARG A 486 -25.08 18.09 41.40
CA ARG A 486 -23.87 17.38 40.96
C ARG A 486 -22.67 17.76 41.81
N TYR A 487 -21.67 16.88 41.85
CA TYR A 487 -20.42 17.07 42.60
C TYR A 487 -19.23 16.90 41.65
N ALA A 488 -18.28 17.84 41.69
CA ALA A 488 -17.01 17.78 40.95
C ALA A 488 -15.82 17.97 41.90
N GLU A 489 -14.75 17.21 41.74
CA GLU A 489 -13.51 17.39 42.52
C GLU A 489 -12.76 18.67 42.07
N HIS A 490 -12.54 19.57 43.01
CA HIS A 490 -11.76 20.80 42.87
C HIS A 490 -10.27 20.47 43.05
N HIS A 491 -9.53 20.17 41.99
CA HIS A 491 -8.07 20.08 42.13
C HIS A 491 -7.44 21.48 42.23
N THR A 492 -7.17 21.95 43.46
CA THR A 492 -6.37 23.17 43.66
C THR A 492 -4.90 22.93 43.30
N HIS A 493 -4.39 23.83 42.46
CA HIS A 493 -3.04 23.94 41.90
C HIS A 493 -1.86 24.05 42.90
N LEU A 494 -2.08 23.86 44.21
CA LEU A 494 -1.11 24.15 45.27
C LEU A 494 -0.17 22.97 45.61
N GLU A 495 -0.52 21.72 45.32
CA GLU A 495 0.39 20.57 45.54
C GLU A 495 1.37 20.33 44.38
N LEU A 496 1.09 20.84 43.17
CA LEU A 496 1.99 20.73 42.02
C LEU A 496 3.32 21.46 42.24
N LYS A 497 3.35 22.54 43.06
CA LYS A 497 4.59 23.26 43.35
C LYS A 497 5.51 22.54 44.35
N LYS A 498 4.98 21.69 45.23
CA LYS A 498 5.82 20.90 46.18
C LYS A 498 6.26 19.56 45.62
N THR A 499 5.49 18.97 44.69
CA THR A 499 5.80 17.66 44.12
C THR A 499 6.78 17.71 42.95
N LEU A 500 7.00 18.90 42.36
CA LEU A 500 7.97 19.11 41.27
C LEU A 500 9.41 19.33 41.73
N THR A 501 9.67 19.40 43.04
CA THR A 501 11.03 19.59 43.60
C THR A 501 11.64 18.31 44.18
N ASP A 502 10.93 17.18 44.14
CA ASP A 502 11.41 15.91 44.72
C ASP A 502 11.36 14.77 43.69
N GLU A 503 12.45 14.59 42.93
CA GLU A 503 12.59 13.55 41.89
C GLU A 503 12.47 12.10 42.42
N SER A 504 12.45 11.90 43.73
CA SER A 504 12.41 10.57 44.35
C SER A 504 11.00 9.92 44.38
N ILE A 505 9.92 10.68 44.21
CA ILE A 505 8.54 10.17 44.28
C ILE A 505 8.01 9.74 42.89
N TYR A 506 8.59 10.26 41.81
CA TYR A 506 8.09 10.03 40.44
C TYR A 506 8.22 8.58 39.95
N LYS A 507 9.03 7.75 40.61
CA LYS A 507 9.25 6.35 40.22
C LYS A 507 8.28 5.33 40.83
N LYS A 508 7.44 5.68 41.83
CA LYS A 508 6.70 4.67 42.60
C LYS A 508 5.19 4.61 42.42
N ASN A 509 4.54 5.63 41.84
CA ASN A 509 3.09 5.64 41.66
C ASN A 509 2.69 5.58 40.18
N LYS A 510 2.98 4.45 39.54
CA LYS A 510 2.31 4.03 38.31
C LYS A 510 1.01 3.33 38.71
N PHE A 511 -0.10 3.69 38.06
CA PHE A 511 -1.46 3.13 38.18
C PHE A 511 -2.25 3.49 39.46
N ASN A 512 -3.27 4.36 39.31
CA ASN A 512 -4.62 4.28 39.93
C ASN A 512 -5.32 5.62 40.16
N TRP A 513 -5.18 6.61 39.28
CA TRP A 513 -5.93 7.85 39.43
C TRP A 513 -6.64 8.16 38.14
N PHE A 514 -7.81 7.54 37.92
CA PHE A 514 -8.95 8.10 37.15
C PHE A 514 -10.07 7.05 37.07
N LYS A 515 -10.96 7.05 38.06
CA LYS A 515 -12.34 6.56 37.92
C LYS A 515 -13.19 6.97 39.11
N LYS A 516 -14.13 7.89 38.90
CA LYS A 516 -15.57 7.76 39.23
C LYS A 516 -16.26 9.14 39.31
N SER A 517 -17.17 9.40 38.39
CA SER A 517 -18.33 10.26 38.65
C SER A 517 -19.39 9.41 39.35
N PHE A 518 -20.02 9.94 40.40
CA PHE A 518 -21.10 9.28 41.13
C PHE A 518 -22.37 10.12 41.04
N VAL A 519 -23.49 9.45 40.75
CA VAL A 519 -24.85 10.00 40.94
C VAL A 519 -25.39 9.36 42.21
N VAL A 520 -25.66 10.17 43.24
CA VAL A 520 -26.22 9.67 44.51
C VAL A 520 -27.42 10.53 44.88
N GLN A 521 -28.56 9.90 45.14
CA GLN A 521 -29.77 10.55 45.67
C GLN A 521 -29.62 10.80 47.18
N ASP A 522 -30.05 11.98 47.64
CA ASP A 522 -29.74 12.61 48.94
C ASP A 522 -29.99 11.74 50.20
N ASN A 523 -30.82 10.70 50.16
CA ASN A 523 -31.25 9.97 51.35
C ASN A 523 -30.30 8.84 51.82
N LYS A 524 -29.10 8.66 51.24
CA LYS A 524 -28.16 7.58 51.63
C LYS A 524 -26.82 8.03 52.24
N ILE A 525 -26.63 9.31 52.50
CA ILE A 525 -25.35 9.86 52.99
C ILE A 525 -25.01 9.38 54.42
N GLN A 526 -25.99 9.22 55.31
CA GLN A 526 -25.71 8.84 56.71
C GLN A 526 -25.36 7.35 56.91
N SER A 527 -25.77 6.45 56.00
CA SER A 527 -25.47 5.01 56.13
C SER A 527 -24.08 4.64 55.59
N PHE A 528 -23.58 5.36 54.59
CA PHE A 528 -22.31 5.07 53.91
C PHE A 528 -21.08 5.41 54.79
N PHE A 529 -21.17 6.46 55.60
CA PHE A 529 -20.05 6.90 56.45
C PHE A 529 -19.95 6.13 57.79
N LYS A 530 -20.99 5.40 58.21
CA LYS A 530 -20.92 4.53 59.41
C LYS A 530 -20.19 3.20 59.16
N SER A 531 -20.05 2.75 57.91
CA SER A 531 -19.43 1.45 57.57
C SER A 531 -17.93 1.50 57.25
N VAL A 532 -17.29 2.68 57.27
CA VAL A 532 -15.87 2.83 56.85
C VAL A 532 -14.92 3.04 58.04
N SER A 533 -15.42 3.05 59.28
CA SER A 533 -14.57 2.95 60.47
C SER A 533 -14.30 1.47 60.81
N ILE A 534 -13.01 1.10 60.90
CA ILE A 534 -12.42 -0.16 61.41
C ILE A 534 -11.98 -1.16 60.32
N ARG A 535 -10.67 -1.11 59.98
CA ARG A 535 -9.70 -2.17 59.56
C ARG A 535 -8.60 -1.48 58.71
N LEU A 536 -7.29 -1.44 59.00
CA LEU A 536 -6.39 -2.17 59.89
C LEU A 536 -5.13 -1.30 60.14
N PHE A 537 -4.80 -1.02 61.41
CA PHE A 537 -3.41 -1.08 61.93
C PHE A 537 -3.08 -2.59 62.10
N ARG A 538 -1.88 -3.16 61.98
CA ARG A 538 -0.47 -2.85 62.27
C ARG A 538 0.35 -3.86 61.40
N LYS A 539 1.62 -3.70 61.04
CA LYS A 539 2.78 -3.62 61.94
C LYS A 539 4.05 -3.34 61.11
N THR A 540 4.98 -2.61 61.72
CA THR A 540 6.44 -2.83 61.62
C THR A 540 6.82 -4.30 61.70
#